data_AF-A0A1B6NVH5-F1
#
_entry.id   AF-A0A1B6NVH5-F1
#
_cell.length_a   1.000
_cell.length_b   1.000
_cell.length_c   1.000
_cell.angle_alpha   90.00
_cell.angle_beta   90.00
_cell.angle_gamma   90.00
#
_symmetry.space_group_name_H-M   'P 1'
#
loop_
_entity.id
_entity.type
_entity.pdbx_description
1 polymer ?
#
loop_
_entity_poly.entity_id
_entity_poly.type
_entity_poly.pdbx_seq_one_letter_code
_entity_poly.pdbx_strand_id
1 'polypeptide(L)'
;GRMFGGHGRFEDALLLTVWIEVMLLVVQLAQIVLSLALPGLAGILGIIAVALFLWLTVQFTKALHGFTSGPKVLLVMFGTLLVMGFVLSFFMAALGLMPEMPQ
;
A
#
# COMPACT_ATOMS: atom_id res chain seq x y z
N GLY A 1 -2.51 3.74 13.98
CA GLY A 1 -3.92 3.72 14.38
C GLY A 1 -4.16 4.26 15.77
N ARG A 2 -3.77 3.52 16.81
CA ARG A 2 -4.08 3.83 18.21
C ARG A 2 -3.66 5.22 18.69
N MET A 3 -2.46 5.69 18.32
CA MET A 3 -2.00 7.06 18.65
C MET A 3 -2.90 8.18 18.10
N PHE A 4 -3.68 7.91 17.06
CA PHE A 4 -4.62 8.84 16.44
C PHE A 4 -6.08 8.55 16.84
N GLY A 5 -6.31 7.81 17.94
CA GLY A 5 -7.65 7.44 18.40
C GLY A 5 -8.32 6.32 17.61
N GLY A 6 -7.55 5.53 16.86
CA GLY A 6 -8.08 4.43 16.06
C GLY A 6 -8.27 3.13 16.85
N HIS A 7 -9.33 2.39 16.54
CA HIS A 7 -9.78 1.21 17.29
C HIS A 7 -9.54 -0.14 16.58
N GLY A 8 -8.77 -0.12 15.49
CA GLY A 8 -8.54 -1.30 14.65
C GLY A 8 -7.88 -2.46 15.39
N ARG A 9 -8.37 -3.68 15.13
CA ARG A 9 -7.77 -4.93 15.58
C ARG A 9 -6.93 -5.56 14.47
N PHE A 10 -5.94 -6.38 14.83
CA PHE A 10 -5.07 -7.03 13.86
C PHE A 10 -5.82 -8.02 12.97
N GLU A 11 -6.74 -8.80 13.53
CA GLU A 11 -7.59 -9.75 12.79
C GLU A 11 -8.38 -9.04 11.67
N ASP A 12 -9.01 -7.91 12.00
CA ASP A 12 -9.77 -7.10 11.04
C ASP A 12 -8.85 -6.48 9.98
N ALA A 13 -7.66 -6.02 10.38
CA ALA A 13 -6.66 -5.50 9.47
C ALA A 13 -6.22 -6.56 8.45
N LEU A 14 -5.93 -7.78 8.93
CA LEU A 14 -5.54 -8.91 8.09
C LEU A 14 -6.65 -9.27 7.09
N LEU A 15 -7.89 -9.37 7.57
CA LEU A 15 -9.05 -9.66 6.73
C LEU A 15 -9.20 -8.62 5.61
N LEU A 16 -9.09 -7.33 5.96
CA LEU A 16 -9.18 -6.23 4.99
C LEU A 16 -8.02 -6.26 3.99
N THR A 17 -6.79 -6.53 4.43
CA THR A 17 -5.64 -6.67 3.53
C THR A 17 -5.83 -7.84 2.56
N VAL A 18 -6.27 -9.01 3.04
CA VAL A 18 -6.56 -10.16 2.18
C VAL A 18 -7.60 -9.79 1.10
N TRP A 19 -8.64 -9.05 1.45
CA TRP A 19 -9.63 -8.59 0.49
C TRP A 19 -9.05 -7.64 -0.56
N ILE A 20 -8.17 -6.71 -0.17
CA ILE A 20 -7.45 -5.85 -1.11
C ILE A 20 -6.66 -6.70 -2.11
N GLU A 21 -5.89 -7.67 -1.60
CA GLU A 21 -5.09 -8.55 -2.46
C GLU A 21 -5.94 -9.41 -3.39
N VAL A 22 -7.08 -9.93 -2.93
CA VAL A 22 -8.02 -10.68 -3.79
C VAL A 22 -8.56 -9.79 -4.91
N MET A 23 -8.95 -8.54 -4.61
CA MET A 23 -9.42 -7.61 -5.64
C MET A 23 -8.32 -7.26 -6.65
N LEU A 24 -7.10 -7.00 -6.16
CA LEU A 24 -5.96 -6.70 -7.02
C LEU A 24 -5.54 -7.90 -7.86
N LEU A 25 -5.62 -9.12 -7.32
CA LEU A 25 -5.36 -10.35 -8.07
C LEU A 25 -6.30 -10.47 -9.27
N VAL A 26 -7.60 -10.17 -9.10
CA VAL A 26 -8.56 -10.15 -10.21
C VAL A 26 -8.16 -9.11 -11.26
N VAL A 27 -7.76 -7.91 -10.85
CA VAL A 27 -7.26 -6.87 -11.77
C VAL A 27 -5.99 -7.33 -12.48
N GLN A 28 -5.10 -8.04 -11.79
CA GLN A 28 -3.85 -8.56 -12.37
C GLN A 28 -4.12 -9.64 -13.41
N LEU A 29 -5.07 -10.55 -13.15
CA LEU A 29 -5.48 -11.56 -14.14
C LEU A 29 -6.04 -10.89 -15.41
N ALA A 30 -6.88 -9.86 -15.25
CA ALA A 30 -7.34 -9.07 -16.38
C ALA A 30 -6.17 -8.38 -17.10
N GLN A 31 -5.19 -7.86 -16.35
CA GLN A 31 -4.02 -7.22 -16.93
C GLN A 31 -3.13 -8.19 -17.71
N ILE A 32 -2.96 -9.43 -17.26
CA ILE A 32 -2.23 -10.48 -17.98
C ILE A 32 -2.92 -10.79 -19.31
N VAL A 33 -4.25 -10.89 -19.33
CA VAL A 33 -5.00 -11.08 -20.57
C VAL A 33 -4.81 -9.88 -21.51
N LEU A 34 -4.92 -8.66 -20.96
CA LEU A 34 -4.74 -7.43 -21.73
C LEU A 34 -3.30 -7.25 -22.24
N SER A 35 -2.29 -7.72 -21.52
CA SER A 35 -0.89 -7.55 -21.94
C SER A 35 -0.57 -8.34 -23.20
N LEU A 36 -1.23 -9.48 -23.39
CA LEU A 36 -1.10 -10.31 -24.58
C LEU A 36 -1.89 -9.74 -25.77
N ALA A 37 -3.09 -9.20 -25.52
CA ALA A 37 -3.97 -8.73 -26.59
C ALA A 37 -3.71 -7.28 -27.00
N LEU A 38 -3.59 -6.37 -26.02
CA LEU A 38 -3.55 -4.92 -26.18
C LEU A 38 -2.57 -4.30 -25.16
N PRO A 39 -1.24 -4.38 -25.40
CA PRO A 39 -0.22 -3.98 -24.43
C PRO A 39 -0.38 -2.55 -23.90
N GLY A 40 -0.82 -1.61 -24.75
CA GLY A 40 -1.07 -0.23 -24.34
C GLY A 40 -2.17 -0.09 -23.28
N LEU A 41 -3.24 -0.89 -23.37
CA LEU A 41 -4.31 -0.89 -22.37
C LEU A 41 -3.88 -1.58 -21.06
N ALA A 42 -3.02 -2.59 -21.15
CA ALA A 42 -2.48 -3.24 -19.95
C ALA A 42 -1.70 -2.25 -19.06
N GLY A 43 -0.91 -1.36 -19.68
CA GLY A 43 -0.20 -0.29 -18.97
C GLY A 43 -1.15 0.67 -18.25
N ILE A 44 -2.21 1.12 -18.93
CA ILE A 44 -3.25 1.98 -18.34
C ILE A 44 -3.95 1.29 -17.17
N LEU A 45 -4.31 0.00 -17.32
CA LEU A 45 -4.91 -0.78 -16.25
C LEU A 45 -3.97 -0.90 -15.04
N GLY A 46 -2.65 -0.93 -15.25
CA GLY A 46 -1.66 -0.92 -14.17
C GLY A 46 -1.68 0.37 -13.36
N ILE A 47 -1.78 1.53 -14.02
CA ILE A 47 -1.93 2.83 -13.33
C ILE A 47 -3.23 2.87 -12.54
N ILE A 48 -4.33 2.36 -13.11
CA ILE A 48 -5.62 2.25 -12.44
C ILE A 48 -5.52 1.32 -11.22
N ALA A 49 -4.81 0.19 -11.34
CA ALA A 49 -4.60 -0.75 -10.23
C ALA A 49 -3.86 -0.09 -9.06
N VAL A 50 -2.84 0.73 -9.33
CA VAL A 50 -2.15 1.51 -8.28
C VAL A 50 -3.09 2.50 -7.61
N ALA A 51 -3.89 3.24 -8.40
CA ALA A 51 -4.87 4.18 -7.85
C ALA A 51 -5.94 3.46 -7.01
N LEU A 52 -6.40 2.30 -7.47
CA LEU A 52 -7.34 1.44 -6.75
C LEU A 52 -6.74 0.94 -5.44
N PHE A 53 -5.51 0.43 -5.44
CA PHE A 53 -4.80 0.00 -4.24
C PHE A 53 -4.72 1.11 -3.19
N LEU A 54 -4.29 2.31 -3.58
CA LEU A 54 -4.19 3.46 -2.68
C LEU A 54 -5.56 3.85 -2.13
N TRP A 55 -6.58 3.89 -2.99
CA TRP A 55 -7.94 4.22 -2.59
C TRP A 55 -8.52 3.19 -1.61
N LEU A 56 -8.41 1.89 -1.91
CA LEU A 56 -8.87 0.80 -1.05
C LEU A 56 -8.16 0.83 0.30
N THR A 57 -6.84 0.97 0.30
CA THR A 57 -6.05 1.03 1.54
C THR A 57 -6.51 2.19 2.43
N VAL A 58 -6.78 3.37 1.85
CA VAL A 58 -7.32 4.50 2.60
C VAL A 58 -8.72 4.22 3.14
N GLN A 59 -9.65 3.74 2.31
CA GLN A 59 -11.03 3.49 2.76
C GLN A 59 -11.10 2.39 3.82
N PHE A 60 -10.35 1.30 3.66
CA PHE A 60 -10.32 0.20 4.60
C PHE A 60 -9.63 0.61 5.90
N THR A 61 -8.55 1.39 5.84
CA THR A 61 -7.93 1.96 7.04
C THR A 61 -8.90 2.86 7.80
N LYS A 62 -9.71 3.66 7.10
CA LYS A 62 -10.77 4.46 7.72
C LYS A 62 -11.81 3.58 8.41
N ALA A 63 -12.33 2.58 7.71
CA ALA A 63 -13.33 1.67 8.25
C ALA A 63 -12.81 0.92 9.48
N LEU A 64 -11.58 0.40 9.39
CA LEU A 64 -10.90 -0.33 10.47
C LEU A 64 -10.73 0.50 11.74
N HIS A 65 -10.37 1.78 11.60
CA HIS A 65 -10.02 2.63 12.74
C HIS A 65 -11.13 3.58 13.17
N GLY A 66 -12.21 3.71 12.40
CA GLY A 66 -13.26 4.72 12.61
C GLY A 66 -12.83 6.13 12.20
N PHE A 67 -11.89 6.28 11.27
CA PHE A 67 -11.41 7.61 10.85
C PHE A 67 -12.36 8.26 9.83
N THR A 68 -12.55 9.56 9.95
CA THR A 68 -13.45 10.34 9.07
C THR A 68 -12.74 10.94 7.86
N SER A 69 -11.45 11.27 7.97
CA SER A 69 -10.72 12.01 6.93
C SER A 69 -9.78 11.12 6.10
N GLY A 70 -10.13 10.89 4.83
CA GLY A 70 -9.30 10.15 3.87
C GLY A 70 -7.95 10.82 3.56
N PRO A 71 -7.89 12.13 3.29
CA PRO A 71 -6.62 12.80 3.01
C PRO A 71 -5.61 12.72 4.16
N LYS A 72 -6.08 12.79 5.42
CA LYS A 72 -5.21 12.60 6.60
C LYS A 72 -4.65 11.17 6.66
N VAL A 73 -5.49 10.16 6.39
CA VAL A 73 -5.05 8.76 6.33
C VAL A 73 -3.98 8.56 5.25
N LEU A 74 -4.20 9.12 4.05
CA LEU A 74 -3.24 9.07 2.96
C LEU A 74 -1.91 9.74 3.33
N LEU A 75 -1.95 10.93 3.92
CA LEU A 75 -0.76 11.66 4.37
C LEU A 75 0.02 10.87 5.42
N VAL A 76 -0.66 10.32 6.43
CA VAL A 76 -0.03 9.51 7.47
C VAL A 76 0.56 8.22 6.89
N MET A 77 -0.08 7.60 5.90
CA MET A 77 0.45 6.42 5.21
C MET A 77 1.81 6.73 4.54
N PHE A 78 1.89 7.80 3.74
CA PHE A 78 3.15 8.22 3.13
C PHE A 78 4.19 8.70 4.15
N GLY A 79 3.75 9.43 5.18
CA GLY A 79 4.63 9.85 6.27
C GLY A 79 5.24 8.66 7.01
N THR A 80 4.43 7.62 7.28
CA THR A 80 4.89 6.37 7.90
C THR A 80 5.89 5.65 7.00
N LEU A 81 5.64 5.57 5.70
CA LEU A 81 6.57 4.97 4.74
C LEU A 81 7.94 5.69 4.75
N LEU A 82 7.92 7.03 4.69
CA LEU A 82 9.15 7.83 4.69
C LEU A 82 9.95 7.68 5.99
N VAL A 83 9.27 7.81 7.14
CA VAL A 83 9.89 7.68 8.45
C VAL A 83 10.44 6.27 8.66
N MET A 84 9.67 5.23 8.33
CA MET A 84 10.11 3.85 8.44
C MET A 84 11.31 3.58 7.54
N GLY A 85 11.28 4.08 6.30
CA GLY A 85 12.42 3.98 5.38
C GLY A 85 13.68 4.59 5.98
N PHE A 86 13.60 5.82 6.49
CA PHE A 86 14.73 6.48 7.14
C PHE A 86 15.25 5.72 8.36
N VAL A 87 14.34 5.28 9.24
CA VAL A 87 14.69 4.50 10.45
C VAL A 87 15.42 3.21 10.08
N LEU A 88 14.90 2.47 9.11
CA LEU A 88 15.54 1.24 8.63
C LEU A 88 16.90 1.53 8.00
N SER A 89 17.04 2.56 7.16
CA SER A 89 18.32 2.96 6.58
C SER A 89 19.35 3.34 7.65
N PHE A 90 18.93 4.06 8.69
CA PHE A 90 19.79 4.42 9.82
C PHE A 90 20.31 3.16 10.55
N PHE A 91 19.44 2.21 10.86
CA PHE A 91 19.83 0.96 11.51
C PHE A 91 20.75 0.10 10.62
N MET A 92 20.48 0.02 9.33
CA MET A 92 21.35 -0.70 8.38
C MET A 92 22.75 -0.10 8.37
N ALA A 93 22.87 1.24 8.30
CA ALA A 93 24.16 1.93 8.38
C ALA A 93 24.87 1.70 9.72
N ALA A 94 24.14 1.77 10.84
CA ALA A 94 24.68 1.55 12.18
C ALA A 94 25.19 0.11 12.39
N LEU A 95 24.58 -0.88 11.72
CA LEU A 95 25.00 -2.27 11.73
C LEU A 95 26.07 -2.61 10.68
N GLY A 96 26.51 -1.63 9.88
CA GLY A 96 27.48 -1.83 8.80
C GLY A 96 26.92 -2.56 7.57
N LEU A 97 25.60 -2.71 7.46
CA LEU A 97 24.91 -3.35 6.34
C LEU A 97 24.60 -2.33 5.24
N MET A 98 25.59 -1.54 4.83
CA MET A 98 25.36 -0.54 3.78
C MET A 98 25.12 -1.26 2.43
N PRO A 99 24.04 -0.93 1.69
CA PRO A 99 23.82 -1.50 0.37
C PRO A 99 25.01 -1.20 -0.54
N GLU A 100 25.50 -2.22 -1.25
CA GLU A 100 26.47 -2.02 -2.31
C GLU A 100 25.81 -1.15 -3.39
N MET A 101 26.29 0.08 -3.56
CA MET A 101 25.84 0.95 -4.64
C MET A 101 26.28 0.32 -5.97
N PRO A 102 25.36 -0.13 -6.84
CA PRO A 102 25.73 -0.63 -8.15
C PRO A 102 26.46 0.51 -8.88
N GLN A 103 27.70 0.26 -9.30
CA GLN A 103 28.51 1.17 -10.10
C GLN A 103 27.98 1.25 -11.53
#